data_AF-A0A2S0HUS6-F1
#
_entry.id   AF-A0A2S0HUS6-F1
#
_cell.length_a   1.000
_cell.length_b   1.000
_cell.length_c   1.000
_cell.angle_alpha   90.00
_cell.angle_beta   90.00
_cell.angle_gamma   90.00
#
_symmetry.space_group_name_H-M   'P 1'
#
loop_
_entity.id
_entity.type
_entity.pdbx_description
1 polymer ?
#
loop_
_entity_poly.entity_id
_entity_poly.type
_entity_poly.pdbx_seq_one_letter_code
_entity_poly.pdbx_strand_id
1 'polypeptide(L)'
;MLIKSSLFSIIKIYSTFSDHEIKPHPMKNILVICVLLITCSTFAQRNTFKVITERKGMIGIGTKTPDEMLTVKGKIHTQEVLVDLNGAVAPDYVFEHYFEGRSNRNPDYKMPSLEEVGAYIAKNHHLPGVPSADRIETDGLSLKEMNLLLLQKIEELTLYTLEQQKEIETLKETVQQLQQ
;
A
#
# COMPACT_ATOMS: atom_id res chain seq x y z
N MET A 1 -11.20 29.52 21.52
CA MET A 1 -10.82 30.51 22.56
C MET A 1 -9.59 31.35 22.18
N LEU A 2 -8.62 30.81 21.43
CA LEU A 2 -7.38 31.51 21.04
C LEU A 2 -7.54 32.64 19.98
N ILE A 3 -8.61 32.61 19.17
CA ILE A 3 -8.82 33.57 18.06
C ILE A 3 -9.24 34.97 18.58
N LYS A 4 -10.08 35.02 19.62
CA LYS A 4 -10.53 36.30 20.20
C LYS A 4 -9.40 37.08 20.90
N SER A 5 -8.40 36.36 21.44
CA SER A 5 -7.25 36.93 22.13
C SER A 5 -6.30 37.68 21.18
N SER A 6 -6.10 37.17 19.96
CA SER A 6 -5.16 37.76 18.99
C SER A 6 -5.74 39.02 18.33
N LEU A 7 -7.02 38.98 17.98
CA LEU A 7 -7.76 40.14 17.45
C LEU A 7 -7.80 41.31 18.43
N PHE A 8 -7.94 41.04 19.74
CA PHE A 8 -7.93 42.10 20.76
C PHE A 8 -6.56 42.78 20.90
N SER A 9 -5.46 42.03 20.82
CA SER A 9 -4.11 42.62 20.85
C SER A 9 -3.81 43.45 19.62
N ILE A 10 -4.27 43.04 18.43
CA ILE A 10 -4.06 43.78 17.18
C ILE A 10 -4.86 45.09 17.18
N ILE A 11 -6.10 45.09 17.68
CA ILE A 11 -6.92 46.31 17.84
C ILE A 11 -6.26 47.27 18.86
N LYS A 12 -5.70 46.74 19.95
CA LYS A 12 -5.05 47.55 20.99
C LYS A 12 -3.77 48.23 20.49
N ILE A 13 -3.01 47.55 19.63
CA ILE A 13 -1.83 48.12 18.93
C ILE A 13 -2.24 49.21 17.93
N TYR A 14 -3.38 49.03 17.26
CA TYR A 14 -3.92 50.04 16.34
C TYR A 14 -4.39 51.31 17.06
N SER A 15 -5.03 51.17 18.23
CA SER A 15 -5.47 52.32 19.04
C SER A 15 -4.30 53.12 19.60
N THR A 16 -3.21 52.47 20.07
CA THR A 16 -2.03 53.18 20.58
C THR A 16 -1.19 53.84 19.48
N PHE A 17 -1.35 53.45 18.22
CA PHE A 17 -0.67 54.11 17.10
C PHE A 17 -1.43 55.34 16.57
N SER A 18 -2.70 55.53 16.96
CA SER A 18 -3.57 56.60 16.47
C SER A 18 -3.44 57.93 17.23
N ASP A 19 -2.74 57.97 18.37
CA ASP A 19 -2.70 59.15 19.26
C ASP A 19 -1.52 60.11 18.98
N HIS A 20 -0.65 59.81 18.02
CA HIS A 20 0.37 60.77 17.59
C HIS A 20 -0.10 61.56 16.36
N GLU A 21 -0.49 62.82 16.60
CA GLU A 21 -0.69 63.87 15.60
C GLU A 21 0.50 63.94 14.63
N ILE A 22 0.38 63.28 13.48
CA ILE A 22 1.29 63.45 12.35
C ILE A 22 0.42 63.72 11.14
N LYS A 23 0.58 64.93 10.58
CA LYS A 23 -0.13 65.44 9.40
C LYS A 23 -0.25 64.38 8.30
N PRO A 24 -1.42 64.30 7.62
CA PRO A 24 -1.69 63.26 6.64
C PRO A 24 -0.75 63.41 5.44
N HIS A 25 0.26 62.55 5.35
CA HIS A 25 1.17 62.47 4.22
C HIS A 25 0.80 61.22 3.40
N PRO A 26 0.64 61.30 2.06
CA PRO A 26 0.01 60.25 1.25
C PRO A 26 0.75 58.91 1.31
N MET A 27 2.03 58.90 1.66
CA MET A 27 2.84 57.69 1.78
C MET A 27 2.47 56.79 2.97
N LYS A 28 1.93 57.35 4.07
CA LYS A 28 1.60 56.58 5.28
C LYS A 28 0.32 55.75 5.08
N ASN A 29 -0.66 56.30 4.35
CA ASN A 29 -1.88 55.58 3.99
C ASN A 29 -1.61 54.48 2.95
N ILE A 30 -0.70 54.72 1.99
CA ILE A 30 -0.27 53.72 1.00
C ILE A 30 0.42 52.53 1.70
N LEU A 31 1.30 52.78 2.67
CA LEU A 31 1.98 51.73 3.43
C LEU A 31 0.98 50.83 4.19
N VAL A 32 -0.02 51.44 4.83
CA VAL A 32 -1.06 50.71 5.59
C VAL A 32 -1.92 49.86 4.65
N ILE A 33 -2.28 50.38 3.48
CA ILE A 33 -3.05 49.63 2.47
C ILE A 33 -2.22 48.46 1.93
N CYS A 34 -0.92 48.64 1.67
CA CYS A 34 -0.04 47.55 1.24
C CYS A 34 0.07 46.43 2.29
N VAL A 35 0.21 46.76 3.58
CA VAL A 35 0.24 45.77 4.68
C VAL A 35 -1.11 45.04 4.81
N LEU A 36 -2.23 45.73 4.63
CA LEU A 36 -3.57 45.14 4.58
C LEU A 36 -3.77 44.21 3.38
N LEU A 37 -3.24 44.57 2.21
CA LEU A 37 -3.32 43.74 1.00
C LEU A 37 -2.42 42.50 1.08
N ILE A 38 -1.22 42.62 1.66
CA ILE A 38 -0.30 41.49 1.90
C ILE A 38 -0.89 40.51 2.92
N THR A 39 -1.50 41.01 4.00
CA THR A 39 -2.14 40.15 4.99
C THR A 39 -3.43 39.50 4.47
N CYS A 40 -4.23 40.21 3.66
CA CYS A 40 -5.42 39.66 3.01
C CYS A 40 -5.11 38.53 2.03
N SER A 41 -4.05 38.68 1.21
CA SER A 41 -3.62 37.65 0.26
C SER A 41 -3.07 36.38 0.95
N THR A 42 -2.45 36.50 2.13
CA THR A 42 -2.02 35.32 2.91
C THR A 42 -3.17 34.56 3.60
N PHE A 43 -4.33 35.19 3.79
CA PHE A 43 -5.51 34.55 4.39
C PHE A 43 -6.48 33.95 3.36
N ALA A 44 -6.48 34.47 2.13
CA ALA A 44 -7.42 34.09 1.07
C ALA A 44 -7.16 32.71 0.44
N GLN A 45 -6.03 32.05 0.73
CA GLN A 45 -5.65 30.80 0.07
C GLN A 45 -5.40 29.66 1.06
N ARG A 46 -6.47 29.12 1.67
CA ARG A 46 -6.49 27.75 2.21
C ARG A 46 -7.88 27.12 2.10
N ASN A 47 -8.29 26.77 0.89
CA ASN A 47 -9.21 25.64 0.73
C ASN A 47 -8.39 24.36 0.88
N THR A 48 -8.03 24.00 2.11
CA THR A 48 -7.42 22.70 2.37
C THR A 48 -8.48 21.64 2.07
N PHE A 49 -8.24 20.77 1.09
CA PHE A 49 -9.06 19.58 0.88
C PHE A 49 -9.15 18.84 2.21
N LYS A 50 -10.31 18.87 2.88
CA LYS A 50 -10.50 18.40 4.26
C LYS A 50 -10.09 16.94 4.49
N VAL A 51 -10.02 16.15 3.42
CA VAL A 51 -9.75 14.71 3.42
C VAL A 51 -8.31 14.37 3.02
N ILE A 52 -7.59 15.28 2.35
CA ILE A 52 -6.21 15.06 1.90
C ILE A 52 -5.26 15.78 2.85
N THR A 53 -4.29 15.05 3.38
CA THR A 53 -3.22 15.59 4.24
C THR A 53 -1.89 15.41 3.54
N GLU A 54 -1.09 16.47 3.49
CA GLU A 54 0.32 16.40 3.10
C GLU A 54 1.20 16.50 4.35
N ARG A 55 2.13 15.55 4.53
CA ARG A 55 3.09 15.57 5.64
C ARG A 55 4.43 15.04 5.16
N LYS A 56 5.47 15.88 5.18
CA LYS A 56 6.84 15.52 4.78
C LYS A 56 6.91 14.93 3.35
N GLY A 57 6.14 15.47 2.41
CA GLY A 57 6.08 14.98 1.02
C GLY A 57 5.24 13.71 0.80
N MET A 58 4.63 13.16 1.85
CA MET A 58 3.70 12.03 1.75
C MET A 58 2.26 12.52 1.68
N ILE A 59 1.43 11.80 0.92
CA ILE A 59 0.01 12.09 0.73
C ILE A 59 -0.84 11.09 1.51
N GLY A 60 -1.65 11.60 2.44
CA GLY A 60 -2.64 10.83 3.19
C GLY A 60 -4.06 11.17 2.76
N ILE A 61 -4.88 10.16 2.42
CA ILE A 61 -6.32 10.31 2.16
C ILE A 61 -7.08 9.68 3.33
N GLY A 62 -7.82 10.48 4.10
CA GLY A 62 -8.54 10.00 5.29
C GLY A 62 -7.66 9.75 6.52
N THR A 63 -6.38 10.10 6.47
CA THR A 63 -5.43 10.03 7.60
C THR A 63 -4.60 11.32 7.70
N LYS A 64 -4.21 11.68 8.93
CA LYS A 64 -3.29 12.82 9.21
C LYS A 64 -1.84 12.36 9.36
N THR A 65 -1.64 11.05 9.45
CA THR A 65 -0.35 10.41 9.69
C THR A 65 -0.12 9.39 8.58
N PRO A 66 0.19 9.85 7.35
CA PRO A 66 0.65 8.93 6.32
C PRO A 66 1.98 8.31 6.76
N ASP A 67 2.11 7.02 6.48
CA ASP A 67 3.26 6.15 6.72
C ASP A 67 3.99 5.75 5.43
N GLU A 68 3.34 5.90 4.28
CA GLU A 68 3.88 5.65 2.94
C GLU A 68 3.70 6.88 2.03
N MET A 69 4.32 6.84 0.84
CA MET A 69 4.18 7.93 -0.15
C MET A 69 2.70 8.27 -0.44
N LEU A 70 1.84 7.24 -0.48
CA LEU A 70 0.39 7.36 -0.57
C LEU A 70 -0.26 6.42 0.45
N THR A 71 -0.82 6.97 1.53
CA THR A 71 -1.61 6.21 2.53
C THR A 71 -3.09 6.53 2.38
N VAL A 72 -3.92 5.52 2.13
CA VAL A 72 -5.38 5.68 2.03
C VAL A 72 -6.06 4.92 3.17
N LYS A 73 -6.68 5.66 4.11
CA LYS A 73 -7.52 5.07 5.16
C LYS A 73 -8.95 4.94 4.66
N GLY A 74 -9.19 3.96 3.80
CA GLY A 74 -10.49 3.72 3.16
C GLY A 74 -10.40 2.75 1.99
N LYS A 75 -11.44 2.72 1.15
CA LYS A 75 -11.45 1.92 -0.08
C LYS A 75 -10.96 2.74 -1.26
N ILE A 76 -10.12 2.14 -2.11
CA ILE A 76 -9.73 2.69 -3.40
C ILE A 76 -10.63 2.04 -4.45
N HIS A 77 -11.38 2.85 -5.19
CA HIS A 77 -12.12 2.40 -6.38
C HIS A 77 -11.33 2.87 -7.60
N THR A 78 -10.74 1.92 -8.33
CA THR A 78 -9.98 2.15 -9.56
C THR A 78 -10.39 1.12 -10.61
N GLN A 79 -10.17 1.42 -11.89
CA GLN A 79 -10.41 0.48 -12.98
C GLN A 79 -9.29 -0.57 -13.08
N GLU A 80 -8.05 -0.16 -12.83
CA GLU A 80 -6.88 -1.02 -12.94
C GLU A 80 -5.76 -0.55 -11.99
N VAL A 81 -4.91 -1.48 -11.58
CA VAL A 81 -3.67 -1.22 -10.85
C VAL A 81 -2.56 -1.97 -11.56
N LEU A 82 -1.62 -1.24 -12.16
CA LEU A 82 -0.39 -1.81 -12.66
C LEU A 82 0.65 -1.82 -11.53
N VAL A 83 1.18 -3.00 -11.22
CA VAL A 83 2.21 -3.18 -10.18
C VAL A 83 3.49 -3.59 -10.86
N ASP A 84 4.49 -2.71 -10.87
CA ASP A 84 5.79 -3.02 -11.44
C ASP A 84 6.51 -4.08 -10.62
N LEU A 85 7.02 -5.09 -11.32
CA LEU A 85 7.76 -6.21 -10.76
C LEU A 85 9.27 -5.94 -10.77
N ASN A 86 9.74 -4.70 -10.77
CA ASN A 86 11.17 -4.37 -10.86
C ASN A 86 11.98 -5.15 -9.80
N GLY A 87 12.71 -6.18 -10.25
CA GLY A 87 13.51 -7.09 -9.41
C GLY A 87 12.75 -8.27 -8.77
N ALA A 88 11.43 -8.36 -8.90
CA ALA A 88 10.65 -9.51 -8.47
C ALA A 88 10.71 -10.63 -9.52
N VAL A 89 10.85 -11.87 -9.04
CA VAL A 89 11.00 -13.05 -9.87
C VAL A 89 9.62 -13.68 -10.06
N ALA A 90 9.16 -13.80 -11.31
CA ALA A 90 7.97 -14.56 -11.64
C ALA A 90 8.16 -16.05 -11.28
N PRO A 91 7.11 -16.74 -10.81
CA PRO A 91 7.23 -18.07 -10.24
C PRO A 91 7.51 -19.20 -11.23
N ASP A 92 7.76 -18.92 -12.52
CA ASP A 92 8.17 -19.89 -13.55
C ASP A 92 9.28 -20.85 -13.10
N TYR A 93 10.06 -20.49 -12.08
CA TYR A 93 11.02 -21.37 -11.41
C TYR A 93 10.42 -22.68 -10.89
N VAL A 94 9.11 -22.73 -10.61
CA VAL A 94 8.41 -23.95 -10.19
C VAL A 94 8.47 -24.99 -11.32
N PHE A 95 8.10 -24.59 -12.52
CA PHE A 95 8.18 -25.45 -13.70
C PHE A 95 9.63 -25.74 -14.12
N GLU A 96 10.53 -24.75 -14.08
CA GLU A 96 11.96 -24.98 -14.35
C GLU A 96 12.52 -26.07 -13.43
N HIS A 97 12.24 -25.98 -12.13
CA HIS A 97 12.69 -26.99 -11.17
C HIS A 97 12.10 -28.38 -11.45
N TYR A 98 10.80 -28.46 -11.78
CA TYR A 98 10.15 -29.74 -12.05
C TYR A 98 10.67 -30.44 -13.32
N PHE A 99 10.81 -29.70 -14.42
CA PHE A 99 11.21 -30.28 -15.71
C PHE A 99 12.73 -30.38 -15.92
N GLU A 100 13.49 -29.44 -15.36
CA GLU A 100 14.95 -29.35 -15.55
C GLU A 100 15.74 -29.78 -14.32
N GLY A 101 15.08 -30.01 -13.18
CA GLY A 101 15.71 -30.37 -11.90
C GLY A 101 16.38 -29.20 -11.18
N ARG A 102 16.36 -27.99 -11.77
CA ARG A 102 16.94 -26.76 -11.21
C ARG A 102 16.26 -25.55 -11.83
N SER A 103 16.23 -24.42 -11.11
CA SER A 103 15.84 -23.14 -11.67
C SER A 103 17.02 -22.17 -11.69
N ASN A 104 17.17 -21.41 -12.77
CA ASN A 104 18.15 -20.32 -12.83
C ASN A 104 17.65 -19.07 -12.10
N ARG A 105 16.32 -18.91 -12.04
CA ARG A 105 15.64 -17.77 -11.42
C ARG A 105 15.57 -17.88 -9.91
N ASN A 106 15.39 -19.10 -9.40
CA ASN A 106 15.42 -19.41 -7.97
C ASN A 106 16.15 -20.74 -7.72
N PRO A 107 17.49 -20.71 -7.57
CA PRO A 107 18.30 -21.92 -7.36
C PRO A 107 17.97 -22.68 -6.07
N ASP A 108 17.46 -21.99 -5.06
CA ASP A 108 17.14 -22.55 -3.74
C ASP A 108 15.71 -23.12 -3.68
N TYR A 109 14.90 -22.93 -4.72
CA TYR A 109 13.54 -23.45 -4.76
C TYR A 109 13.54 -24.98 -4.77
N LYS A 110 12.67 -25.55 -3.93
CA LYS A 110 12.35 -26.97 -3.91
C LYS A 110 10.85 -27.12 -3.83
N MET A 111 10.30 -27.92 -4.75
CA MET A 111 8.89 -28.26 -4.70
C MET A 111 8.66 -29.26 -3.55
N PRO A 112 7.80 -28.94 -2.57
CA PRO A 112 7.55 -29.85 -1.46
C PRO A 112 6.75 -31.07 -1.94
N SER A 113 6.83 -32.19 -1.23
CA SER A 113 5.96 -33.33 -1.49
C SER A 113 4.55 -33.10 -0.94
N LEU A 114 3.53 -33.79 -1.47
CA LEU A 114 2.17 -33.72 -0.90
C LEU A 114 2.12 -34.17 0.56
N GLU A 115 3.01 -35.07 0.98
CA GLU A 115 3.16 -35.49 2.37
C GLU A 115 3.67 -34.35 3.26
N GLU A 116 4.73 -33.65 2.82
CA GLU A 116 5.29 -32.49 3.52
C GLU A 116 4.27 -31.35 3.61
N VAL A 117 3.55 -31.09 2.52
CA VAL A 117 2.47 -30.10 2.49
C VAL A 117 1.36 -30.49 3.47
N GLY A 118 0.92 -31.76 3.46
CA GLY A 118 -0.10 -32.27 4.37
C GLY A 118 0.30 -32.15 5.84
N ALA A 119 1.53 -32.53 6.17
CA ALA A 119 2.08 -32.38 7.52
C ALA A 119 2.16 -30.91 7.96
N TYR A 120 2.55 -30.01 7.06
CA TYR A 120 2.58 -28.57 7.35
C TYR A 120 1.17 -28.01 7.61
N ILE A 121 0.20 -28.35 6.78
CA ILE A 121 -1.20 -27.90 6.93
C ILE A 121 -1.79 -28.42 8.23
N ALA A 122 -1.57 -29.70 8.56
CA ALA A 122 -2.06 -30.30 9.80
C ALA A 122 -1.51 -29.59 11.05
N LYS A 123 -0.27 -29.10 10.98
CA LYS A 123 0.41 -28.42 12.09
C LYS A 123 0.08 -26.92 12.17
N ASN A 124 0.00 -26.22 11.04
CA ASN A 124 -0.03 -24.75 11.01
C ASN A 124 -1.39 -24.18 10.54
N HIS A 125 -2.29 -25.01 10.01
CA HIS A 125 -3.61 -24.62 9.49
C HIS A 125 -3.60 -23.57 8.37
N HIS A 126 -2.48 -23.42 7.67
CA HIS A 126 -2.34 -22.64 6.45
C HIS A 126 -1.30 -23.27 5.52
N LEU A 127 -1.23 -22.81 4.27
CA LEU A 127 -0.30 -23.34 3.28
C LEU A 127 1.15 -22.90 3.57
N PRO A 128 2.17 -23.72 3.21
CA PRO A 128 3.57 -23.31 3.28
C PRO A 128 3.81 -22.04 2.47
N GLY A 129 4.48 -21.06 3.08
CA GLY A 129 4.79 -19.76 2.47
C GLY A 129 3.64 -18.75 2.47
N VAL A 130 2.40 -19.18 2.76
CA VAL A 130 1.25 -18.29 2.92
C VAL A 130 1.20 -17.79 4.37
N PRO A 131 1.13 -16.46 4.62
CA PRO A 131 0.96 -15.93 5.96
C PRO A 131 -0.32 -16.45 6.64
N SER A 132 -0.28 -16.62 7.96
CA SER A 132 -1.48 -16.96 8.74
C SER A 132 -2.50 -15.82 8.71
N ALA A 133 -3.78 -16.16 8.98
CA ALA A 133 -4.85 -15.16 9.06
C ALA A 133 -4.52 -14.06 10.08
N ASP A 134 -4.04 -14.43 11.27
CA ASP A 134 -3.64 -13.48 12.31
C ASP A 134 -2.59 -12.49 11.82
N ARG A 135 -1.60 -12.97 11.04
CA ARG A 135 -0.55 -12.11 10.50
C ARG A 135 -1.07 -11.17 9.41
N ILE A 136 -2.01 -11.64 8.60
CA ILE A 136 -2.67 -10.81 7.58
C ILE A 136 -3.51 -9.71 8.25
N GLU A 137 -4.16 -10.01 9.37
CA GLU A 137 -4.94 -9.04 10.14
C GLU A 137 -4.05 -7.97 10.79
N THR A 138 -2.87 -8.32 11.29
CA THR A 138 -1.96 -7.37 11.94
C THR A 138 -1.12 -6.56 10.95
N ASP A 139 -0.51 -7.22 9.98
CA ASP A 139 0.52 -6.64 9.12
C ASP A 139 -0.07 -6.12 7.79
N GLY A 140 -1.31 -6.52 7.47
CA GLY A 140 -1.90 -6.31 6.16
C GLY A 140 -1.29 -7.23 5.10
N LEU A 141 -1.50 -6.88 3.83
CA LEU A 141 -1.02 -7.70 2.72
C LEU A 141 -0.59 -6.86 1.52
N SER A 142 0.61 -7.15 1.01
CA SER A 142 1.11 -6.57 -0.23
C SER A 142 0.45 -7.25 -1.43
N LEU A 143 -0.22 -6.45 -2.28
CA LEU A 143 -0.87 -6.93 -3.50
C LEU A 143 0.11 -7.67 -4.43
N LYS A 144 1.33 -7.12 -4.56
CA LYS A 144 2.40 -7.72 -5.38
C LYS A 144 2.78 -9.10 -4.88
N GLU A 145 3.11 -9.18 -3.60
CA GLU A 145 3.63 -10.41 -2.99
C GLU A 145 2.58 -11.51 -2.97
N MET A 146 1.32 -11.16 -2.64
CA MET A 146 0.24 -12.14 -2.68
C MET A 146 0.00 -12.66 -4.09
N ASN A 147 -0.03 -11.80 -5.11
CA ASN A 147 -0.25 -12.26 -6.48
C ASN A 147 0.87 -13.20 -6.96
N LEU A 148 2.13 -12.88 -6.65
CA LEU A 148 3.26 -13.78 -6.98
C LEU A 148 3.18 -15.11 -6.23
N LEU A 149 2.81 -15.06 -4.94
CA LEU A 149 2.65 -16.27 -4.12
C LEU A 149 1.49 -17.13 -4.61
N LEU A 150 0.36 -16.53 -4.98
CA LEU A 150 -0.79 -17.25 -5.55
C LEU A 150 -0.42 -17.92 -6.87
N LEU A 151 0.31 -17.22 -7.75
CA LEU A 151 0.81 -17.82 -8.99
C LEU A 151 1.72 -19.02 -8.70
N GLN A 152 2.67 -18.89 -7.77
CA GLN A 152 3.50 -20.02 -7.34
C GLN A 152 2.64 -21.22 -6.88
N LYS A 153 1.60 -20.99 -6.07
CA LYS A 153 0.72 -22.06 -5.60
C LYS A 153 -0.15 -22.68 -6.69
N ILE A 154 -0.55 -21.90 -7.69
CA ILE A 154 -1.27 -22.41 -8.86
C ILE A 154 -0.34 -23.31 -9.70
N GLU A 155 0.92 -22.93 -9.89
CA GLU A 155 1.90 -23.74 -10.61
C GLU A 155 2.19 -25.06 -9.87
N GLU A 156 2.44 -24.99 -8.55
CA GLU A 156 2.60 -26.18 -7.70
C GLU A 156 1.38 -27.11 -7.81
N LEU A 157 0.15 -26.56 -7.67
CA LEU A 157 -1.09 -27.33 -7.75
C LEU A 157 -1.29 -27.97 -9.14
N THR A 158 -0.91 -27.26 -10.19
CA THR A 158 -0.99 -27.78 -11.56
C THR A 158 -0.09 -29.00 -11.73
N LEU A 159 1.14 -28.95 -11.22
CA LEU A 159 2.07 -30.08 -11.26
C LEU A 159 1.55 -31.28 -10.45
N TYR A 160 1.07 -31.07 -9.22
CA TYR A 160 0.47 -32.16 -8.44
C TYR A 160 -0.72 -32.80 -9.17
N THR A 161 -1.54 -32.00 -9.85
CA THR A 161 -2.69 -32.51 -10.62
C THR A 161 -2.23 -33.38 -11.80
N LEU A 162 -1.16 -32.98 -12.49
CA LEU A 162 -0.58 -33.78 -13.58
C LEU A 162 0.02 -35.10 -13.07
N GLU A 163 0.71 -35.08 -11.92
CA GLU A 163 1.22 -36.30 -11.28
C GLU A 163 0.08 -37.25 -10.89
N GLN A 164 -0.97 -36.72 -10.25
CA GLN A 164 -2.16 -37.49 -9.87
C GLN A 164 -2.86 -38.10 -11.08
N GLN A 165 -3.00 -37.34 -12.18
CA GLN A 165 -3.61 -37.86 -13.41
C GLN A 165 -2.82 -39.04 -13.97
N LYS A 166 -1.48 -38.95 -13.98
CA LYS A 166 -0.59 -40.03 -14.44
C LYS A 166 -0.69 -41.28 -13.57
N GLU A 167 -0.80 -41.11 -12.26
CA GLU A 167 -1.01 -42.22 -11.33
C GLU A 167 -2.37 -42.89 -11.57
N ILE A 168 -3.43 -42.10 -11.74
CA ILE A 168 -4.78 -42.60 -12.05
C ILE A 168 -4.79 -43.42 -13.35
N GLU A 169 -4.11 -42.95 -14.39
CA GLU A 169 -3.99 -43.68 -15.67
C GLU A 169 -3.27 -45.02 -15.48
N THR A 170 -2.15 -45.01 -14.76
CA THR A 170 -1.38 -46.23 -14.44
C THR A 170 -2.23 -47.24 -13.65
N LEU A 171 -3.00 -46.75 -12.66
CA LEU A 171 -3.90 -47.59 -11.87
C LEU A 171 -5.03 -48.17 -12.74
N LYS A 172 -5.61 -47.39 -13.65
CA LYS A 172 -6.66 -47.87 -14.58
C LYS A 172 -6.13 -48.97 -15.50
N GLU A 173 -4.94 -48.80 -16.06
CA GLU A 173 -4.29 -49.81 -16.89
C GLU A 173 -4.05 -51.11 -16.11
N THR A 174 -3.55 -51.01 -14.89
CA THR A 174 -3.31 -52.17 -14.00
C THR A 174 -4.62 -52.89 -13.68
N VAL A 175 -5.68 -52.15 -13.33
CA VAL A 175 -7.01 -52.73 -13.05
C VAL A 175 -7.56 -53.44 -14.29
N GLN A 176 -7.39 -52.87 -15.48
CA GLN A 176 -7.85 -53.50 -16.72
C GLN A 176 -7.10 -54.81 -17.02
N GLN A 177 -5.80 -54.89 -16.73
CA GLN A 177 -5.01 -56.11 -16.90
C GLN A 177 -5.40 -57.22 -15.91
N LEU A 178 -5.75 -56.87 -14.67
CA LEU A 178 -6.17 -57.83 -13.65
C LEU A 178 -7.60 -58.38 -13.87
N GLN A 179 -8.40 -57.70 -14.69
CA GLN A 179 -9.78 -58.09 -15.02
C GLN A 179 -9.88 -58.96 -16.29
N GLN A 180 -8.78 -59.18 -17.02
CA GLN A 180 -8.70 -60.06 -18.18
C GLN A 180 -8.29 -61.48 -17.76
#